data_AF-A0A7X6TJA7-F1
#
_entry.id   AF-A0A7X6TJA7-F1
#
_cell.length_a   1.000
_cell.length_b   1.000
_cell.length_c   1.000
_cell.angle_alpha   90.00
_cell.angle_beta   90.00
_cell.angle_gamma   90.00
#
_symmetry.space_group_name_H-M   'P 1'
#
loop_
_entity.id
_entity.type
_entity.pdbx_description
1 polymer ?
#
loop_
_entity_poly.entity_id
_entity_poly.type
_entity_poly.pdbx_seq_one_letter_code
_entity_poly.pdbx_strand_id
1 'polypeptide(L)'
;VRDFTPGAAEGLPAIAARVKGKVIIFADGGVRSGADVLKLLALGADAVLVGRPMVVAAFGGGREGVALVLNQLKNELLQAMLLTGTADVKQVPATILHNDGR
;
A
#
# COMPACT_ATOMS: atom_id res chain seq x y z
N VAL A 1 -18.08 -14.53 1.83
CA VAL A 1 -17.30 -13.36 2.29
C VAL A 1 -17.26 -13.42 3.81
N ARG A 2 -16.08 -13.30 4.42
CA ARG A 2 -15.98 -13.20 5.88
C ARG A 2 -15.98 -11.70 6.21
N ASP A 3 -17.09 -11.23 6.78
CA ASP A 3 -17.27 -9.83 7.13
C ASP A 3 -16.94 -9.59 8.61
N PHE A 4 -16.79 -8.33 9.03
CA PHE A 4 -16.40 -7.90 10.39
C PHE A 4 -15.02 -8.42 10.86
N THR A 5 -14.13 -8.75 9.94
CA THR A 5 -12.72 -9.04 10.27
C THR A 5 -11.90 -7.75 10.34
N PRO A 6 -10.75 -7.75 11.05
CA PRO A 6 -9.78 -6.66 10.99
C PRO A 6 -9.44 -6.26 9.55
N GLY A 7 -9.12 -4.98 9.37
CA GLY A 7 -8.62 -4.49 8.09
C GLY A 7 -7.26 -5.11 7.74
N ALA A 8 -6.94 -5.22 6.46
CA ALA A 8 -5.65 -5.80 6.03
C ALA A 8 -4.44 -5.08 6.66
N ALA A 9 -4.49 -3.74 6.76
CA ALA A 9 -3.45 -2.95 7.40
C ALA A 9 -3.25 -3.27 8.89
N GLU A 10 -4.31 -3.68 9.60
CA GLU A 10 -4.27 -4.01 11.02
C GLU A 10 -3.58 -5.36 11.26
N GLY A 11 -3.86 -6.36 10.41
CA GLY A 11 -3.23 -7.69 10.52
C GLY A 11 -1.81 -7.77 9.96
N LEU A 12 -1.44 -6.86 9.05
CA LEU A 12 -0.18 -6.92 8.30
C LEU A 12 1.09 -6.90 9.19
N PRO A 13 1.22 -6.06 10.23
CA PRO A 13 2.42 -6.02 11.07
C PRO A 13 2.72 -7.34 11.75
N ALA A 14 1.70 -8.02 12.28
CA ALA A 14 1.86 -9.31 12.96
C ALA A 14 2.34 -10.41 11.99
N ILE A 15 1.85 -10.38 10.75
CA ILE A 15 2.29 -11.28 9.68
C ILE A 15 3.75 -10.97 9.31
N ALA A 16 4.07 -9.70 9.05
CA ALA A 16 5.41 -9.26 8.68
C ALA A 16 6.45 -9.63 9.73
N ALA A 17 6.15 -9.40 11.02
CA ALA A 17 7.03 -9.79 12.13
C ALA A 17 7.40 -11.27 12.12
N ARG A 18 6.55 -12.15 11.58
CA ARG A 18 6.79 -13.60 11.55
C ARG A 18 7.53 -14.08 10.29
N VAL A 19 7.30 -13.45 9.14
CA VAL A 19 7.69 -14.00 7.83
C VAL A 19 8.55 -13.09 6.94
N LYS A 20 8.73 -11.80 7.29
CA LYS A 20 9.55 -10.86 6.50
C LYS A 20 10.97 -11.43 6.31
N GLY A 21 11.48 -11.33 5.08
CA GLY A 21 12.79 -11.87 4.70
C GLY A 21 12.82 -13.38 4.42
N LYS A 22 11.75 -14.13 4.72
CA LYS A 22 11.62 -15.55 4.37
C LYS A 22 10.82 -15.75 3.08
N VAL A 23 9.82 -14.90 2.87
CA VAL A 23 8.94 -14.88 1.69
C VAL A 23 8.59 -13.44 1.33
N ILE A 24 8.16 -13.23 0.09
CA ILE A 24 7.63 -11.94 -0.37
C ILE A 24 6.23 -11.75 0.22
N ILE A 25 5.99 -10.58 0.81
CA ILE A 25 4.70 -10.19 1.37
C ILE A 25 4.01 -9.22 0.42
N PHE A 26 2.98 -9.71 -0.27
CA PHE A 26 2.04 -8.82 -0.97
C PHE A 26 0.90 -8.43 -0.02
N ALA A 27 0.47 -7.17 -0.08
CA ALA A 27 -0.67 -6.67 0.68
C ALA A 27 -1.66 -5.94 -0.24
N ASP A 28 -2.94 -6.12 0.02
CA ASP A 28 -4.02 -5.39 -0.62
C ASP A 28 -5.13 -5.07 0.40
N GLY A 29 -6.16 -4.36 -0.03
CA GLY A 29 -7.27 -3.99 0.83
C GLY A 29 -7.37 -2.49 1.04
N GLY A 30 -8.36 -1.86 0.40
CA GLY A 30 -8.67 -0.45 0.65
C GLY A 30 -7.69 0.59 0.06
N VAL A 31 -6.65 0.20 -0.66
CA VAL A 31 -5.66 1.14 -1.27
C VAL A 31 -6.34 2.11 -2.24
N ARG A 32 -6.28 3.42 -1.98
CA ARG A 32 -6.87 4.47 -2.85
C ARG A 32 -5.89 5.57 -3.24
N SER A 33 -4.80 5.72 -2.51
CA SER A 33 -3.79 6.74 -2.76
C SER A 33 -2.37 6.19 -2.66
N GLY A 34 -1.40 6.94 -3.17
CA GLY A 34 0.02 6.62 -2.98
C GLY A 34 0.46 6.64 -1.51
N ALA A 35 -0.20 7.42 -0.66
CA ALA A 35 0.04 7.40 0.80
C ALA A 35 -0.41 6.07 1.44
N ASP A 36 -1.49 5.45 0.95
CA ASP A 36 -1.92 4.13 1.43
C ASP A 36 -0.90 3.04 1.04
N VAL A 37 -0.33 3.16 -0.17
CA VAL A 37 0.77 2.29 -0.61
C VAL A 37 1.95 2.43 0.34
N LEU A 38 2.37 3.66 0.65
CA LEU A 38 3.50 3.91 1.55
C LEU A 38 3.24 3.36 2.96
N LYS A 39 2.02 3.50 3.49
CA LYS A 39 1.66 2.93 4.80
C LYS A 39 1.78 1.40 4.81
N LEU A 40 1.26 0.70 3.80
CA LEU A 40 1.36 -0.76 3.75
C LEU A 40 2.82 -1.23 3.63
N LEU A 41 3.67 -0.52 2.89
CA LEU A 41 5.10 -0.79 2.85
C LEU A 41 5.75 -0.59 4.23
N ALA A 42 5.44 0.51 4.92
CA ALA A 42 5.92 0.78 6.28
C ALA A 42 5.44 -0.26 7.31
N LEU A 43 4.24 -0.82 7.11
CA LEU A 43 3.66 -1.90 7.94
C LEU A 43 4.27 -3.28 7.63
N GLY A 44 5.12 -3.39 6.60
CA GLY A 44 5.92 -4.58 6.33
C GLY A 44 5.61 -5.29 5.01
N ALA A 45 4.76 -4.75 4.14
CA ALA A 45 4.62 -5.29 2.77
C ALA A 45 5.91 -5.12 1.96
N ASP A 46 6.14 -6.00 0.99
CA ASP A 46 7.16 -5.86 -0.05
C ASP A 46 6.59 -5.24 -1.33
N ALA A 47 5.31 -5.48 -1.60
CA ALA A 47 4.58 -4.81 -2.67
C ALA A 47 3.08 -4.71 -2.34
N VAL A 48 2.42 -3.73 -2.96
CA VAL A 48 1.01 -3.41 -2.71
C VAL A 48 0.20 -3.65 -3.98
N LEU A 49 -0.90 -4.37 -3.87
CA LEU A 49 -1.80 -4.66 -4.98
C LEU A 49 -3.03 -3.74 -4.94
N VAL A 50 -3.56 -3.41 -6.12
CA VAL A 50 -4.71 -2.52 -6.27
C VAL A 50 -5.81 -3.22 -7.07
N GLY A 51 -6.93 -3.52 -6.41
CA GLY A 51 -8.07 -4.22 -7.02
C GLY A 51 -9.07 -3.29 -7.69
N ARG A 52 -10.15 -2.93 -6.98
CA ARG A 52 -11.29 -2.16 -7.52
C ARG A 52 -10.91 -0.90 -8.32
N PRO A 53 -9.94 -0.05 -7.90
CA PRO A 53 -9.55 1.11 -8.71
C PRO A 53 -9.08 0.75 -10.12
N MET A 54 -8.35 -0.36 -10.29
CA MET A 54 -7.90 -0.82 -11.61
C MET A 54 -9.06 -1.27 -12.48
N VAL A 55 -10.04 -1.97 -11.91
CA VAL A 55 -11.26 -2.40 -12.61
C VAL A 55 -12.08 -1.19 -13.06
N VAL A 56 -12.34 -0.23 -12.16
CA VAL A 56 -13.08 0.99 -12.47
C VAL A 56 -12.39 1.79 -13.59
N ALA A 57 -11.07 1.92 -13.52
CA ALA A 57 -10.28 2.60 -14.55
C ALA A 57 -10.36 1.89 -15.91
N ALA A 58 -10.28 0.56 -15.92
CA ALA A 58 -10.38 -0.24 -17.14
C ALA A 58 -11.76 -0.11 -17.81
N PHE A 59 -12.85 -0.08 -17.03
CA PHE A 59 -14.19 0.14 -17.60
C PHE A 59 -14.42 1.59 -18.03
N GLY A 60 -13.90 2.57 -17.29
CA GLY A 60 -14.12 3.99 -17.57
C GLY A 60 -13.29 4.54 -18.72
N GLY A 61 -12.09 4.02 -18.94
CA GLY A 61 -11.16 4.56 -19.93
C GLY A 61 -10.20 3.54 -20.54
N GLY A 62 -10.49 2.23 -20.41
CA GLY A 62 -9.66 1.20 -20.99
C GLY A 62 -8.21 1.26 -20.52
N ARG A 63 -7.28 1.12 -21.47
CA ARG A 63 -5.84 1.16 -21.21
C ARG A 63 -5.40 2.52 -20.67
N GLU A 64 -5.90 3.61 -21.26
CA GLU A 64 -5.57 4.98 -20.91
C GLU A 64 -6.03 5.32 -19.50
N GLY A 65 -7.24 4.87 -19.13
CA GLY A 65 -7.77 5.01 -17.78
C GLY A 65 -6.91 4.29 -16.74
N VAL A 66 -6.52 3.04 -17.01
CA VAL A 66 -5.62 2.28 -16.12
C VAL A 66 -4.27 2.97 -15.99
N ALA A 67 -3.69 3.43 -17.11
CA ALA A 67 -2.41 4.14 -17.10
C ALA A 67 -2.49 5.46 -16.31
N LEU A 68 -3.61 6.19 -16.41
CA LEU A 68 -3.84 7.41 -15.65
C LEU A 68 -3.83 7.13 -14.15
N VAL A 69 -4.62 6.15 -13.68
CA VAL A 69 -4.70 5.82 -12.25
C VAL A 69 -3.38 5.28 -11.71
N LEU A 70 -2.67 4.43 -12.46
CA LEU A 70 -1.35 3.94 -12.05
C LEU A 70 -0.32 5.08 -11.93
N ASN A 71 -0.31 6.02 -12.90
CA ASN A 71 0.58 7.17 -12.84
C ASN A 71 0.22 8.12 -11.68
N GLN A 72 -1.07 8.30 -11.40
CA GLN A 72 -1.52 9.07 -10.25
C GLN A 72 -1.03 8.44 -8.93
N LEU A 73 -1.27 7.14 -8.72
CA LEU A 73 -0.80 6.43 -7.52
C LEU A 73 0.71 6.50 -7.36
N LYS A 74 1.47 6.37 -8.45
CA LYS A 74 2.93 6.51 -8.47
C LYS A 74 3.38 7.92 -8.05
N ASN A 75 2.74 8.96 -8.58
CA ASN A 75 3.08 10.34 -8.26
C ASN A 75 2.76 10.68 -6.80
N GLU A 76 1.60 10.24 -6.31
CA GLU A 76 1.22 10.39 -4.91
C GLU A 76 2.16 9.62 -3.97
N LEU A 77 2.62 8.43 -4.36
CA LEU A 77 3.59 7.65 -3.60
C LEU A 77 4.92 8.40 -3.50
N LEU A 78 5.40 8.94 -4.63
CA LEU A 78 6.61 9.77 -4.66
C LEU A 78 6.46 11.00 -3.75
N GLN A 79 5.32 11.68 -3.81
CA GLN A 79 5.05 12.84 -2.93
C GLN A 79 5.06 12.44 -1.45
N ALA A 80 4.40 11.34 -1.08
CA ALA A 80 4.37 10.85 0.29
C ALA A 80 5.78 10.44 0.77
N MET A 81 6.58 9.81 -0.08
CA MET A 81 7.97 9.46 0.19
C MET A 81 8.82 10.71 0.45
N LEU A 82 8.70 11.74 -0.39
CA LEU A 82 9.42 13.01 -0.23
C LEU A 82 9.05 13.72 1.08
N LEU A 83 7.75 13.80 1.40
CA LEU A 83 7.25 14.47 2.60
C LEU A 83 7.61 13.73 3.90
N THR A 84 7.85 12.42 3.84
CA THR A 84 8.24 11.60 4.99
C THR A 84 9.74 11.32 5.06
N GLY A 85 10.54 11.85 4.12
CA GLY A 85 11.99 11.60 4.07
C GLY A 85 12.36 10.16 3.70
N THR A 86 11.48 9.43 3.02
CA THR A 86 11.71 8.05 2.59
C THR A 86 12.37 8.04 1.21
N ALA A 87 13.70 7.79 1.16
CA ALA A 87 14.45 7.88 -0.09
C ALA A 87 14.32 6.64 -1.01
N ASP A 88 14.03 5.46 -0.45
CA ASP A 88 13.91 4.20 -1.19
C ASP A 88 12.62 3.48 -0.80
N VAL A 89 11.82 3.09 -1.80
CA VAL A 89 10.58 2.34 -1.61
C VAL A 89 10.80 0.95 -1.02
N LYS A 90 12.01 0.41 -1.12
CA LYS A 90 12.40 -0.86 -0.49
C LYS A 90 12.76 -0.69 0.99
N GLN A 91 12.97 0.55 1.45
CA GLN A 91 13.38 0.89 2.81
C GLN A 91 12.43 1.94 3.39
N VAL A 92 11.17 1.55 3.58
CA VAL A 92 10.18 2.41 4.23
C VAL A 92 10.19 2.15 5.74
N PRO A 93 10.62 3.11 6.57
CA PRO A 93 10.73 2.88 8.00
C PRO A 93 9.35 2.98 8.66
N ALA A 94 9.07 2.10 9.63
CA ALA A 94 7.83 2.14 10.41
C ALA A 94 7.65 3.45 11.20
N THR A 95 8.73 4.21 11.42
CA THR A 95 8.73 5.49 12.15
C THR A 95 7.96 6.61 11.45
N ILE A 96 7.61 6.46 10.17
CA ILE A 96 6.73 7.42 9.48
C ILE A 96 5.27 7.29 9.92
N LEU A 97 4.94 6.21 10.63
CA LEU A 97 3.61 5.95 11.16
C LEU A 97 3.58 6.36 12.64
N HIS A 98 2.60 7.17 13.00
CA HIS A 98 2.25 7.35 14.40
C HIS A 98 1.55 6.10 14.90
N ASN A 99 1.97 5.60 16.06
CA ASN A 99 1.30 4.48 16.72
C ASN A 99 0.89 4.92 18.12
N ASP A 100 -0.41 5.04 18.32
CA ASP A 100 -1.06 5.53 19.54
C ASP A 100 -1.07 4.45 20.65
N GLY A 101 -0.50 3.26 20.40
CA GLY A 101 -0.48 2.14 21.34
C GLY A 101 -1.85 1.47 21.52
N ARG A 102 -2.76 1.64 20.55
CA ARG A 102 -4.03 0.93 20.47
C ARG A 102 -3.93 -0.23 19.49
#